data_AF-A0A483N8E2-F1
#
_entry.id   AF-A0A483N8E2-F1
#
_cell.length_a   1.000
_cell.length_b   1.000
_cell.length_c   1.000
_cell.angle_alpha   90.00
_cell.angle_beta   90.00
_cell.angle_gamma   90.00
#
_symmetry.space_group_name_H-M   'P 1'
#
loop_
_entity.id
_entity.type
_entity.pdbx_description
1 polymer ?
#
loop_
_entity_poly.entity_id
_entity_poly.type
_entity_poly.pdbx_seq_one_letter_code
_entity_poly.pdbx_strand_id
1 'polypeptide(L)' 'MEELKLHCHGCGGSFARDELQYRPSGRGAYRRDFYFCSVCNEKEKQKIALSAAASSFRKTLPSRPGHLAHKRW' A
#
# COMPACT_ATOMS: atom_id res chain seq x y z
N MET A 1 1.60 -5.30 -32.67
CA MET A 1 1.55 -4.74 -31.31
C MET A 1 1.50 -5.94 -30.39
N GLU A 2 2.59 -6.30 -29.71
CA GLU A 2 2.55 -7.38 -28.72
C GLU A 2 1.62 -6.94 -27.59
N GLU A 3 0.54 -7.69 -27.36
CA GLU A 3 -0.32 -7.49 -26.21
C GLU A 3 0.51 -7.68 -24.95
N LEU A 4 0.90 -6.56 -24.32
CA LEU A 4 1.63 -6.55 -23.05
C LEU A 4 0.73 -7.13 -21.96
N LYS A 5 0.78 -8.46 -21.82
CA LYS A 5 0.15 -9.20 -20.73
C LYS A 5 0.94 -8.90 -19.47
N LEU A 6 0.30 -8.20 -18.54
CA LEU A 6 0.88 -7.84 -17.26
C LEU A 6 0.28 -8.72 -16.15
N HIS A 7 1.06 -8.93 -15.10
CA HIS A 7 0.63 -9.72 -13.96
C HIS A 7 0.03 -8.84 -12.86
N CYS A 8 -1.07 -9.30 -12.28
CA CYS A 8 -1.62 -8.74 -11.07
C CYS A 8 -0.70 -9.07 -9.89
N HIS A 9 -0.24 -8.05 -9.16
CA HIS A 9 0.62 -8.20 -7.99
C HIS A 9 -0.08 -8.95 -6.83
N GLY A 10 -1.41 -8.93 -6.77
CA GLY A 10 -2.17 -9.57 -5.70
C GLY A 10 -2.44 -11.06 -5.92
N CYS A 11 -2.85 -11.46 -7.13
CA CYS A 11 -3.26 -12.84 -7.44
C CYS A 11 -2.35 -13.57 -8.42
N GLY A 12 -1.38 -12.89 -9.04
CA GLY A 12 -0.47 -13.48 -10.04
C GLY A 12 -1.10 -13.72 -11.42
N GLY A 13 -2.40 -13.48 -11.59
CA GLY A 13 -3.08 -13.65 -12.87
C GLY A 13 -2.54 -12.71 -13.95
N SER A 14 -2.48 -13.20 -15.18
CA SER A 14 -2.07 -12.44 -16.37
C SER A 14 -3.29 -11.78 -17.01
N PHE A 15 -3.27 -10.47 -17.14
CA PHE A 15 -4.37 -9.68 -17.70
C PHE A 15 -3.84 -8.73 -18.78
N ALA A 16 -4.76 -8.20 -19.59
CA ALA A 16 -4.42 -7.09 -20.47
C ALA A 16 -4.10 -5.83 -19.64
N ARG A 17 -3.29 -4.92 -20.20
CA ARG A 17 -2.94 -3.63 -19.58
C ARG A 17 -4.17 -2.86 -19.09
N ASP A 18 -5.23 -2.86 -19.89
CA ASP A 18 -6.44 -2.04 -19.71
C ASP A 18 -7.33 -2.54 -18.57
N GLU A 19 -7.21 -3.82 -18.21
CA GLU A 19 -7.97 -4.42 -17.10
C GLU A 19 -7.29 -4.22 -15.74
N LEU A 20 -6.05 -3.74 -15.74
CA LEU A 20 -5.24 -3.59 -14.54
C LEU A 20 -5.19 -2.15 -14.06
N GLN A 21 -5.50 -1.96 -12.77
CA GLN A 21 -5.31 -0.70 -12.11
C GLN A 21 -3.84 -0.48 -11.76
N TYR A 22 -3.26 0.60 -12.26
CA TYR A 22 -1.92 1.05 -11.88
C TYR A 22 -1.89 1.68 -10.49
N ARG A 23 -0.93 1.25 -9.66
CA ARG A 23 -0.59 1.88 -8.37
C ARG A 23 0.92 1.94 -8.18
N PRO A 24 1.52 3.15 -8.15
CA PRO A 24 2.90 3.29 -7.75
C PRO A 24 3.06 3.09 -6.24
N SER A 25 4.16 2.47 -5.84
CA SER A 25 4.56 2.33 -4.44
C SER A 25 6.03 2.68 -4.28
N GLY A 26 6.45 3.04 -3.06
CA GLY A 26 7.81 3.52 -2.77
C GLY A 26 7.99 5.02 -2.97
N ARG A 27 9.23 5.50 -2.82
CA ARG A 27 9.59 6.93 -2.96
C ARG A 27 10.87 7.07 -3.78
N GLY A 28 10.94 8.11 -4.62
CA GLY A 28 12.12 8.44 -5.40
C GLY A 28 12.61 7.27 -6.27
N ALA A 29 13.91 6.98 -6.18
CA ALA A 29 14.58 5.91 -6.94
C ALA A 29 14.09 4.49 -6.62
N TYR A 30 13.37 4.30 -5.51
CA TYR A 30 12.81 3.00 -5.10
C TYR A 30 11.33 2.86 -5.46
N ARG A 31 10.82 3.71 -6.37
CA ARG A 31 9.45 3.61 -6.86
C ARG A 31 9.28 2.33 -7.67
N ARG A 32 8.26 1.55 -7.32
CA ARG A 32 7.86 0.32 -8.00
C ARG A 32 6.47 0.50 -8.59
N ASP A 33 6.30 -0.05 -9.77
CA ASP A 33 5.03 -0.05 -10.49
C ASP A 33 4.27 -1.33 -10.20
N PHE A 34 3.15 -1.21 -9.49
CA PHE A 34 2.27 -2.33 -9.23
C PHE A 34 1.00 -2.24 -10.06
N TYR A 35 0.55 -3.40 -10.52
CA TYR A 35 -0.66 -3.56 -11.28
C TYR A 35 -1.59 -4.51 -10.53
N PHE A 36 -2.85 -4.14 -10.39
CA PHE A 36 -3.84 -4.92 -9.65
C PHE A 36 -5.10 -5.11 -10.49
N CYS A 37 -5.65 -6.32 -10.51
CA CYS A 37 -7.00 -6.53 -11.01
C CYS A 37 -8.02 -5.82 -10.10
N SER A 38 -9.23 -5.60 -10.60
CA SER A 38 -10.32 -4.92 -9.87
C SER A 38 -10.51 -5.47 -8.45
N VAL A 39 -10.58 -6.80 -8.32
CA VAL A 39 -10.77 -7.49 -7.03
C VAL A 39 -9.60 -7.27 -6.08
N CYS A 40 -8.36 -7.42 -6.56
CA CYS A 40 -7.18 -7.21 -5.71
C CYS A 40 -6.98 -5.73 -5.35
N ASN A 41 -7.35 -4.81 -6.24
CA ASN A 41 -7.29 -3.38 -6.01
C ASN A 41 -8.24 -2.95 -4.88
N GLU A 42 -9.47 -3.49 -4.84
CA GLU A 42 -10.40 -3.24 -3.73
C GLU A 42 -9.87 -3.76 -2.40
N LYS A 43 -9.33 -4.99 -2.38
CA LYS A 43 -8.67 -5.55 -1.19
C LYS A 43 -7.52 -4.66 -0.71
N GLU A 44 -6.69 -4.16 -1.63
CA GLU A 44 -5.56 -3.30 -1.29
C GLU A 44 -6.04 -1.94 -0.74
N LYS A 45 -7.10 -1.35 -1.31
CA LYS A 45 -7.72 -0.13 -0.76
C LYS A 45 -8.22 -0.35 0.67
N GLN A 46 -8.90 -1.46 0.94
CA GLN A 46 -9.38 -1.80 2.29
C GLN A 46 -8.22 -1.96 3.28
N LYS A 47 -7.14 -2.65 2.88
CA LYS A 47 -5.93 -2.79 3.72
C LYS A 47 -5.30 -1.44 4.07
N ILE A 48 -5.20 -0.54 3.10
CA ILE A 48 -4.66 0.81 3.32
C ILE A 48 -5.55 1.60 4.27
N ALA A 49 -6.87 1.55 4.08
CA ALA A 49 -7.83 2.22 4.96
C ALA A 49 -7.73 1.69 6.40
N LEU A 50 -7.65 0.37 6.58
CA LEU A 50 -7.50 -0.26 7.88
C LEU A 50 -6.17 0.10 8.55
N SER A 51 -5.08 0.11 7.78
CA SER A 51 -3.75 0.53 8.28
C SER A 51 -3.73 2.00 8.70
N ALA A 52 -4.39 2.87 7.93
CA ALA A 52 -4.54 4.28 8.27
C ALA A 52 -5.37 4.45 9.55
N ALA A 53 -6.50 3.76 9.68
CA ALA A 53 -7.35 3.78 10.88
C ALA A 53 -6.58 3.29 12.12
N ALA A 54 -5.84 2.18 12.01
CA ALA A 54 -5.01 1.67 13.09
C ALA A 54 -3.91 2.67 13.50
N SER A 55 -3.29 3.36 12.53
CA SER A 55 -2.30 4.40 12.82
C SER A 55 -2.91 5.61 13.54
N SER A 56 -4.12 6.02 13.16
CA SER A 56 -4.85 7.10 13.81
C SER A 56 -5.23 6.72 15.24
N PHE A 57 -5.74 5.51 15.45
CA PHE A 57 -6.07 5.01 16.79
C PHE A 57 -4.82 4.92 17.69
N ARG A 58 -3.67 4.50 17.17
CA ARG A 58 -2.43 4.50 17.96
C ARG A 58 -2.02 5.90 18.43
N LYS A 59 -2.32 6.95 17.65
CA LYS A 59 -2.04 8.34 18.03
C LYS A 59 -2.98 8.90 19.09
N THR A 60 -4.18 8.32 19.25
CA THR A 60 -5.11 8.71 20.31
C THR A 60 -4.79 8.05 21.65
N LEU A 61 -3.97 7.00 21.66
CA LEU A 61 -3.55 6.36 22.90
C LEU A 61 -2.58 7.28 23.67
N PRO A 62 -2.72 7.37 25.01
CA PRO A 62 -1.79 8.13 25.82
C PRO A 62 -0.38 7.58 25.65
N SER A 63 0.60 8.50 25.57
CA SER A 63 2.01 8.12 25.48
C SER A 63 2.39 7.32 26.73
N ARG A 64 3.10 6.20 26.56
CA ARG A 64 3.57 5.40 27.70
C ARG A 64 4.38 6.30 28.64
N PRO A 65 4.04 6.37 29.94
CA PRO A 65 4.85 7.11 30.90
C PRO A 65 6.27 6.54 30.88
N GLY A 66 7.26 7.39 30.58
CA GLY A 66 8.68 7.02 30.45
C GLY A 66 9.27 7.09 29.03
N HIS A 67 8.47 7.18 27.96
CA HIS A 67 9.01 7.25 26.58
C HIS A 67 9.74 8.56 26.23
N LEU A 68 9.62 9.60 27.07
CA LEU A 68 10.25 10.91 26.86
C LEU A 68 11.40 11.21 27.84
N ALA A 69 11.78 10.28 28.72
CA ALA A 69 12.82 10.52 29.73
C ALA A 69 14.25 10.71 29.16
N HIS A 70 14.48 10.36 27.89
CA HIS A 70 15.81 10.39 27.25
C HIS A 70 15.94 11.35 26.05
N LYS A 71 15.03 12.31 25.87
CA LYS A 71 15.32 13.46 24.98
C LYS A 71 15.81 14.65 25.81
N ARG A 72 17.03 14.54 26.33
CA ARG A 72 17.84 15.73 26.64
C ARG A 72 18.34 16.29 25.31
N TRP A 73 18.11 17.58 25.14
CA TRP A 73 18.52 18.38 23.98
C TRP A 73 20.05 18.41 23.88
#